data_AF-A0A8C6QHL8-F1
#
_entry.id   AF-A0A8C6QHL8-F1
#
_cell.length_a   1.000
_cell.length_b   1.000
_cell.length_c   1.000
_cell.angle_alpha   90.00
_cell.angle_beta   90.00
_cell.angle_gamma   90.00
#
_symmetry.space_group_name_H-M   'P 1'
#
loop_
_entity.id
_entity.type
_entity.pdbx_description
1 polymer ?
#
loop_
_entity_poly.entity_id
_entity_poly.type
_entity_poly.pdbx_seq_one_letter_code
_entity_poly.pdbx_strand_id
1 'polypeptide(L)'
;MEEVARGAAPGPPRTSVVPVSIIGAEDEDFENELEANSEEQNSQFQSLEQVKRRPAHLMALLQHVALQFEPGPLLCCLHADILSSLGPKEAKKAFLDFYHSF
;
A
#
# COMPACT_ATOMS: atom_id res chain seq x y z
N MET A 1 48.20 -16.66 -26.81
CA MET A 1 46.95 -16.25 -27.50
C MET A 1 45.90 -16.21 -26.43
N GLU A 2 45.81 -15.06 -25.75
CA GLU A 2 44.79 -14.00 -25.97
C GLU A 2 43.52 -14.36 -25.19
N GLU A 3 43.36 -13.90 -23.92
CA GLU A 3 42.80 -12.59 -23.52
C GLU A 3 41.54 -12.21 -24.30
N VAL A 4 40.36 -12.43 -23.71
CA VAL A 4 39.18 -11.59 -23.93
C VAL A 4 38.47 -11.40 -22.59
N ALA A 5 38.89 -10.36 -21.88
CA ALA A 5 38.08 -9.72 -20.85
C ALA A 5 36.88 -9.03 -21.52
N ARG A 6 35.66 -9.52 -21.25
CA ARG A 6 34.43 -8.77 -21.57
C ARG A 6 34.01 -8.02 -20.32
N GLY A 7 34.34 -6.73 -20.30
CA GLY A 7 33.95 -5.81 -19.25
C GLY A 7 32.44 -5.69 -19.14
N ALA A 8 31.91 -5.93 -17.95
CA ALA A 8 30.58 -5.49 -17.58
C ALA A 8 30.64 -3.97 -17.33
N ALA A 9 29.84 -3.20 -18.08
CA ALA A 9 29.69 -1.77 -17.86
C ALA A 9 29.04 -1.52 -16.49
N PRO A 10 29.38 -0.44 -15.77
CA PRO A 10 28.70 -0.09 -14.54
C PRO A 10 27.32 0.46 -14.90
N GLY A 11 26.27 -0.30 -14.55
CA GLY A 11 24.90 0.20 -14.52
C GLY A 11 24.75 1.35 -13.51
N PRO A 12 23.70 2.16 -13.63
CA PRO A 12 23.49 3.32 -12.77
C PRO A 12 23.39 2.89 -11.28
N PRO A 13 23.79 3.77 -10.34
CA PRO A 13 23.88 3.42 -8.93
C PRO A 13 22.49 3.08 -8.40
N ARG A 14 22.34 1.85 -7.92
CA ARG A 14 21.11 1.34 -7.30
C ARG A 14 20.90 2.08 -5.98
N THR A 15 19.79 2.79 -5.85
CA THR A 15 19.40 3.42 -4.59
C THR A 15 18.95 2.33 -3.61
N SER A 16 19.71 2.20 -2.52
CA SER A 16 19.41 1.50 -1.25
C SER A 16 19.07 0.00 -1.24
N VAL A 17 19.63 -0.82 -2.11
CA VAL A 17 19.69 -2.28 -1.86
C VAL A 17 21.02 -2.60 -1.19
N VAL A 18 20.98 -2.98 0.10
CA VAL A 18 22.15 -3.50 0.82
C VAL A 18 22.74 -4.66 0.01
N PRO A 19 24.07 -4.71 -0.24
CA PRO A 19 24.64 -5.80 -1.04
C PRO A 19 24.38 -7.15 -0.36
N VAL A 20 23.74 -8.05 -1.11
CA VAL A 20 23.47 -9.42 -0.67
C VAL A 20 24.81 -10.10 -0.34
N SER A 21 24.98 -10.52 0.91
CA SER A 21 26.25 -11.06 1.41
C SER A 21 26.43 -12.56 1.14
N ILE A 22 25.34 -13.28 0.82
CA ILE A 22 25.31 -14.71 0.51
C ILE A 22 24.30 -14.91 -0.63
N ILE A 23 24.75 -15.45 -1.76
CA ILE A 23 23.92 -15.66 -2.96
C ILE A 23 22.93 -16.81 -2.71
N GLY A 24 21.64 -16.54 -2.85
CA GLY A 24 20.59 -17.55 -2.87
C GLY A 24 20.57 -18.28 -4.21
N ALA A 25 20.24 -19.58 -4.17
CA ALA A 25 20.24 -20.43 -5.36
C ALA A 25 19.20 -20.02 -6.43
N GLU A 26 18.23 -19.17 -6.07
CA GLU A 26 17.13 -18.71 -6.92
C GLU A 26 17.13 -17.16 -7.05
N ASP A 27 18.20 -16.47 -6.60
CA ASP A 27 18.23 -15.00 -6.58
C ASP A 27 18.05 -14.39 -8.00
N GLU A 28 18.56 -15.04 -9.04
CA GLU A 28 18.45 -14.58 -10.44
C GLU A 28 17.01 -14.67 -10.98
N ASP A 29 16.16 -15.56 -10.44
CA ASP A 29 14.77 -15.73 -10.90
C ASP A 29 13.82 -14.67 -10.31
N PHE A 30 14.20 -14.03 -9.20
CA PHE A 30 13.35 -13.11 -8.43
C PHE A 30 13.87 -11.66 -8.35
N GLU A 31 14.84 -11.29 -9.20
CA GLU A 31 15.49 -9.95 -9.14
C GLU A 31 14.48 -8.79 -9.19
N ASN A 32 13.43 -8.89 -10.02
CA ASN A 32 12.39 -7.86 -10.16
C ASN A 32 11.53 -7.67 -8.89
N GLU A 33 11.34 -8.73 -8.10
CA GLU A 33 10.57 -8.67 -6.85
C GLU A 33 11.39 -8.01 -5.73
N LEU A 34 12.72 -8.18 -5.78
CA LEU A 34 13.67 -7.56 -4.86
C LEU A 34 13.75 -6.04 -5.03
N GLU A 35 13.53 -5.54 -6.25
CA GLU A 35 13.56 -4.11 -6.58
C GLU A 35 12.29 -3.35 -6.19
N ALA A 36 11.26 -4.05 -5.72
CA ALA A 36 10.10 -3.42 -5.12
C ALA A 36 10.54 -2.69 -3.83
N ASN A 37 10.79 -1.39 -3.95
CA ASN A 37 11.19 -0.52 -2.86
C ASN A 37 10.21 -0.65 -1.68
N SER A 38 10.60 -1.46 -0.69
CA SER A 38 9.78 -1.79 0.48
C SER A 38 9.45 -0.56 1.32
N GLU A 39 10.29 0.48 1.28
CA GLU A 39 10.09 1.73 2.03
C GLU A 39 8.99 2.60 1.42
N GLU A 40 8.87 2.63 0.08
CA GLU A 40 7.87 3.46 -0.59
C GLU A 40 6.46 2.83 -0.53
N GLN A 41 6.38 1.50 -0.53
CA GLN A 41 5.12 0.76 -0.32
C GLN A 41 4.65 0.79 1.13
N ASN A 42 5.57 0.75 2.11
CA ASN A 42 5.21 0.75 3.53
C ASN A 42 4.55 2.04 4.01
N SER A 43 4.74 3.16 3.32
CA SER A 43 4.11 4.42 3.73
C SER A 43 2.60 4.43 3.51
N GLN A 44 2.04 3.62 2.60
CA GLN A 44 0.74 3.89 1.99
C GLN A 44 -0.47 3.49 2.86
N PHE A 45 -0.29 2.59 3.82
CA PHE A 45 -1.33 2.02 4.68
C PHE A 45 -1.13 2.33 6.18
N GLN A 46 -0.25 3.27 6.52
CA GLN A 46 0.10 3.55 7.93
C GLN A 46 -1.00 4.28 8.70
N SER A 47 -1.91 4.96 8.03
CA SER A 47 -3.05 5.63 8.66
C SER A 47 -4.27 5.69 7.74
N LEU A 48 -5.45 5.70 8.36
CA LEU A 48 -6.70 5.84 7.63
C LEU A 48 -6.78 7.19 6.89
N GLU A 49 -6.25 8.26 7.48
CA GLU A 49 -6.15 9.60 6.89
C GLU A 49 -5.43 9.63 5.55
N GLN A 50 -4.40 8.78 5.39
CA GLN A 50 -3.62 8.70 4.17
C GLN A 50 -4.30 7.84 3.11
N VAL A 51 -4.71 6.62 3.48
CA VAL A 51 -5.29 5.67 2.52
C VAL A 51 -6.65 6.14 1.99
N LYS A 52 -7.46 6.84 2.80
CA LYS A 52 -8.80 7.33 2.38
C LYS A 52 -8.74 8.32 1.21
N ARG A 53 -7.59 8.98 1.00
CA ARG A 53 -7.36 9.90 -0.13
C ARG A 53 -6.94 9.20 -1.42
N ARG A 54 -6.76 7.87 -1.39
CA ARG A 54 -6.24 7.06 -2.52
C ARG A 54 -7.25 5.96 -2.87
N PRO A 55 -8.20 6.20 -3.78
CA PRO A 55 -9.33 5.29 -4.02
C PRO A 55 -8.92 3.85 -4.32
N ALA A 56 -7.91 3.62 -5.17
CA ALA A 56 -7.44 2.28 -5.49
C ALA A 56 -6.85 1.54 -4.26
N HIS A 57 -6.14 2.25 -3.38
CA HIS A 57 -5.53 1.65 -2.19
C HIS A 57 -6.59 1.38 -1.13
N LEU A 58 -7.55 2.31 -0.96
CA LEU A 58 -8.70 2.11 -0.10
C LEU A 58 -9.52 0.89 -0.53
N MET A 59 -9.70 0.67 -1.84
CA MET A 59 -10.40 -0.52 -2.35
C MET A 59 -9.65 -1.81 -2.02
N ALA A 60 -8.32 -1.84 -2.15
CA ALA A 60 -7.53 -2.99 -1.74
C ALA A 60 -7.68 -3.27 -0.23
N LEU A 61 -7.64 -2.23 0.61
CA LEU A 61 -7.86 -2.35 2.05
C LEU A 61 -9.28 -2.86 2.36
N LEU A 62 -10.31 -2.29 1.72
CA LEU A 62 -11.70 -2.69 1.90
C LEU A 62 -11.91 -4.16 1.53
N GLN A 63 -11.36 -4.60 0.39
CA GLN A 63 -11.43 -5.98 -0.04
C GLN A 63 -10.73 -6.92 0.96
N HIS A 64 -9.53 -6.55 1.41
CA HIS A 64 -8.79 -7.33 2.40
C HIS A 64 -9.58 -7.47 3.71
N VAL A 65 -10.10 -6.36 4.25
CA VAL A 65 -10.86 -6.36 5.50
C VAL A 65 -12.17 -7.13 5.36
N ALA A 66 -12.92 -6.93 4.28
CA ALA A 66 -14.20 -7.62 4.08
C ALA A 66 -14.06 -9.14 3.91
N LEU A 67 -12.92 -9.62 3.41
CA LEU A 67 -12.68 -11.05 3.21
C LEU A 67 -12.01 -11.73 4.42
N GLN A 68 -11.25 -11.00 5.23
CA GLN A 68 -10.41 -11.59 6.29
C GLN A 68 -10.85 -11.19 7.70
N PHE A 69 -11.67 -10.15 7.85
CA PHE A 69 -12.04 -9.55 9.12
C PHE A 69 -13.51 -9.09 9.13
N GLU A 70 -13.95 -8.52 10.26
CA GLU A 70 -15.23 -7.83 10.33
C GLU A 70 -15.12 -6.43 9.70
N PRO A 71 -15.94 -6.11 8.67
CA PRO A 71 -15.85 -4.83 7.95
C PRO A 71 -16.44 -3.65 8.73
N GLY A 72 -17.28 -3.91 9.74
CA GLY A 72 -18.03 -2.90 10.50
C GLY A 72 -17.16 -1.75 11.03
N PRO A 73 -16.08 -1.99 11.79
CA PRO A 73 -15.23 -0.94 12.34
C PRO A 73 -14.62 -0.01 11.27
N LEU A 74 -14.10 -0.58 10.17
CA LEU A 74 -13.49 0.21 9.10
C LEU A 74 -14.54 1.05 8.36
N LEU A 75 -15.67 0.44 8.00
CA LEU A 75 -16.76 1.13 7.32
C LEU A 75 -17.36 2.23 8.21
N CYS A 76 -17.51 1.99 9.50
CA CYS A 76 -17.97 2.99 10.47
C CYS A 76 -17.03 4.22 10.48
N CYS A 77 -15.71 4.03 10.53
CA CYS A 77 -14.75 5.13 10.46
C CYS A 77 -14.85 5.91 9.14
N LEU A 78 -14.97 5.22 8.00
CA LEU A 78 -15.10 5.87 6.69
C LEU A 78 -16.40 6.66 6.55
N HIS A 79 -17.52 6.12 7.03
CA HIS A 79 -18.79 6.84 7.04
C HIS A 79 -18.77 8.04 7.99
N ALA A 80 -18.17 7.90 9.18
CA ALA A 80 -18.01 9.01 10.11
C ALA A 80 -17.23 10.18 9.48
N ASP A 81 -16.19 9.88 8.69
CA ASP A 81 -15.43 10.89 7.95
C ASP A 81 -16.30 11.63 6.92
N ILE A 82 -17.12 10.89 6.16
CA ILE A 82 -18.09 11.47 5.23
C ILE A 82 -19.06 12.38 5.97
N LEU A 83 -19.67 11.91 7.05
CA LEU A 83 -20.59 12.70 7.88
C LEU A 83 -19.95 14.00 8.37
N SER A 84 -18.67 13.96 8.76
CA SER A 84 -17.92 15.12 9.25
C SER A 84 -17.70 16.21 8.19
N SER A 85 -17.71 15.82 6.91
CA SER A 85 -17.53 16.73 5.76
C SER A 85 -18.83 17.40 5.28
N LEU A 86 -19.99 16.93 5.75
CA LEU A 86 -21.31 17.43 5.31
C LEU A 86 -21.74 18.69 6.06
N GLY A 87 -22.62 19.48 5.43
CA GLY A 87 -23.29 20.59 6.11
C GLY A 87 -24.30 20.09 7.16
N PRO A 88 -24.66 20.88 8.20
CA PRO A 88 -25.48 20.40 9.33
C PRO A 88 -26.83 19.77 8.94
N LYS A 89 -27.48 20.29 7.90
CA LYS A 89 -28.77 19.75 7.41
C LYS A 89 -28.60 18.37 6.77
N GLU A 90 -27.56 18.21 5.96
CA GLU A 90 -27.26 16.95 5.25
C GLU A 90 -26.70 15.91 6.22
N ALA A 91 -25.82 16.33 7.13
CA ALA A 91 -25.28 15.50 8.19
C ALA A 91 -26.40 14.91 9.07
N LYS A 92 -27.40 15.71 9.48
CA LYS A 92 -28.54 15.21 10.27
C LYS A 92 -29.33 14.13 9.53
N LYS A 93 -29.49 14.25 8.21
CA LYS A 93 -30.17 13.24 7.38
C LYS A 93 -29.32 11.96 7.30
N ALA A 94 -28.04 12.10 6.92
CA ALA A 94 -27.12 10.97 6.78
C ALA A 94 -26.83 10.25 8.12
N PHE A 95 -26.95 10.96 9.24
CA PHE A 95 -26.73 10.39 10.58
C PHE A 95 -27.75 9.30 10.94
N LEU A 96 -29.00 9.41 10.48
CA LEU A 96 -30.00 8.37 10.74
C LEU A 96 -29.60 7.05 10.05
N ASP A 97 -29.17 7.14 8.79
CA ASP A 97 -28.69 5.97 8.05
C ASP A 97 -27.42 5.39 8.70
N PHE A 98 -26.50 6.25 9.15
CA PHE A 98 -25.31 5.85 9.89
C PHE A 98 -25.63 5.08 11.17
N TYR A 99 -26.52 5.62 12.02
CA TYR A 99 -26.92 5.00 13.29
C TYR A 99 -27.63 3.65 13.14
N HIS A 100 -28.36 3.46 12.04
CA HIS A 100 -29.03 2.18 11.78
C HIS A 100 -28.13 1.14 11.12
N SER A 101 -26.99 1.55 10.55
CA SER A 101 -26.08 0.66 9.80
C SER A 101 -24.88 0.18 10.61
N PHE A 102 -24.49 0.90 11.68
CA PHE A 102 -23.36 0.62 12.55
C PHE A 102 -23.76 0.77 14.03
#